data_AF-E9H8A7-F1
#
_entry.id   AF-E9H8A7-F1
#
_cell.length_a   1.000
_cell.length_b   1.000
_cell.length_c   1.000
_cell.angle_alpha   90.00
_cell.angle_beta   90.00
_cell.angle_gamma   90.00
#
_symmetry.space_group_name_H-M   'P 1'
#
loop_
_entity.id
_entity.type
_entity.pdbx_description
1 polymer ?
#
loop_
_entity_poly.entity_id
_entity_poly.type
_entity_poly.pdbx_seq_one_letter_code
_entity_poly.pdbx_strand_id
1 'polypeptide(L)'
;MAEDIATFTIDQCRGRQKVLRQKITGCCTRMRKVITNKLSRREAMRLLDDARTLLGDSGPINDRLLELLEEAEGEQQQESFLRYGGDVDTVADEVAAYISGQEGDEASVPGWDPADPEVLAARQRAQDAAKVYQEAAKTAEAALKEMEAAKQSVQDLGEKKDLNGDREDDFRSIISSTFDRSVAYRPETPRPLPSLIRPAQQ
;
A
#
# COMPACT_ATOMS: atom_id res chain seq x y z
N MET A 1 9.79 18.29 21.13
CA MET A 1 10.86 18.20 20.12
C MET A 1 11.17 16.74 19.96
N ALA A 2 11.04 16.16 18.76
CA ALA A 2 11.46 14.80 18.52
C ALA A 2 12.99 14.76 18.64
N GLU A 3 13.52 13.95 19.55
CA GLU A 3 14.96 13.76 19.67
C GLU A 3 15.45 13.03 18.42
N ASP A 4 16.55 13.53 17.82
CA ASP A 4 17.12 12.93 16.62
C ASP A 4 17.84 11.62 16.98
N ILE A 5 17.26 10.49 16.57
CA ILE A 5 17.76 9.14 16.85
C ILE A 5 19.17 8.94 16.29
N ALA A 6 19.54 9.63 15.21
CA ALA A 6 20.89 9.55 14.65
C ALA A 6 21.97 10.01 15.64
N THR A 7 21.63 10.84 16.61
CA THR A 7 22.57 11.34 17.63
C THR A 7 22.74 10.41 18.83
N PHE A 8 21.95 9.34 18.92
CA PHE A 8 21.98 8.45 20.08
C PHE A 8 23.26 7.61 20.10
N THR A 9 23.78 7.46 21.31
CA THR A 9 24.85 6.52 21.65
C THR A 9 24.31 5.09 21.73
N ILE A 10 25.22 4.11 21.63
CA ILE A 10 24.89 2.68 21.74
C ILE A 10 24.13 2.36 23.04
N ASP A 11 24.54 2.94 24.18
CA ASP A 11 23.89 2.69 25.47
C ASP A 11 22.49 3.29 25.55
N GLN A 12 22.28 4.47 24.97
CA GLN A 12 20.96 5.10 24.87
C GLN A 12 20.02 4.25 24.01
N CYS A 13 20.51 3.76 22.86
CA CYS A 13 19.73 2.89 21.99
C CYS A 13 19.37 1.56 22.68
N ARG A 14 20.35 0.88 23.29
CA ARG A 14 20.13 -0.37 24.04
C ARG A 14 19.13 -0.17 25.18
N GLY A 15 19.27 0.92 25.93
CA GLY A 15 18.35 1.27 27.01
C GLY A 15 16.91 1.47 26.53
N ARG A 16 16.71 2.25 25.47
CA ARG A 16 15.38 2.50 24.89
C ARG A 16 14.76 1.24 24.29
N GLN A 17 15.55 0.46 23.55
CA GLN A 17 15.05 -0.75 22.94
C GLN A 17 14.65 -1.80 23.98
N LYS A 18 15.39 -1.90 25.09
CA LYS A 18 14.99 -2.75 26.23
C LYS A 18 13.62 -2.38 26.77
N VAL A 19 13.35 -1.07 26.96
CA VAL A 19 12.05 -0.59 27.45
C VAL A 19 10.94 -0.89 26.45
N LEU A 20 11.17 -0.66 25.15
CA LEU A 20 10.18 -0.96 24.10
C LEU A 20 9.87 -2.46 24.04
N ARG A 21 10.89 -3.32 24.05
CA ARG A 21 10.73 -4.79 24.09
C ARG A 21 9.87 -5.23 25.28
N GLN A 22 10.14 -4.71 26.48
CA GLN A 22 9.33 -5.02 27.67
C GLN A 22 7.86 -4.62 27.50
N LYS A 23 7.60 -3.44 26.92
CA LYS A 23 6.22 -2.98 26.66
C LYS A 23 5.52 -3.86 25.61
N ILE A 24 6.19 -4.21 24.52
CA ILE A 24 5.68 -5.10 23.47
C ILE A 24 5.31 -6.45 24.07
N THR A 25 6.24 -7.10 24.79
CA THR A 25 5.96 -8.38 25.49
C THR A 25 4.79 -8.26 26.47
N GLY A 26 4.69 -7.13 27.19
CA GLY A 26 3.56 -6.84 28.07
C GLY A 26 2.22 -6.71 27.34
N CYS A 27 2.20 -6.12 26.14
CA CYS A 27 1.00 -6.09 25.29
C CYS A 27 0.63 -7.50 24.81
N CYS A 28 1.58 -8.27 24.26
CA CYS A 28 1.35 -9.66 23.82
C CYS A 28 0.79 -10.54 24.95
N THR A 29 1.37 -10.45 26.15
CA THR A 29 0.91 -11.20 27.32
C THR A 29 -0.51 -10.81 27.73
N ARG A 30 -0.83 -9.51 27.72
CA ARG A 30 -2.19 -9.03 28.06
C ARG A 30 -3.21 -9.43 27.00
N MET A 31 -2.87 -9.35 25.71
CA MET A 31 -3.73 -9.83 24.63
C MET A 31 -4.07 -11.31 24.78
N ARG A 32 -3.07 -12.17 25.01
CA ARG A 32 -3.30 -13.59 25.27
C ARG A 32 -4.23 -13.84 26.45
N LYS A 33 -4.11 -13.06 27.53
CA LYS A 33 -5.04 -13.11 28.68
C LYS A 33 -6.45 -12.65 28.29
N VAL A 34 -6.59 -11.60 27.49
CA VAL A 34 -7.90 -11.13 27.00
C VAL A 34 -8.57 -12.21 26.15
N ILE A 35 -7.83 -12.83 25.22
CA ILE A 35 -8.32 -13.89 24.34
C ILE A 35 -8.71 -15.13 25.14
N THR A 36 -7.80 -15.62 26.00
CA THR A 36 -8.01 -16.86 26.79
C THR A 36 -9.19 -16.73 27.73
N ASN A 37 -9.35 -15.57 28.38
CA ASN A 37 -10.46 -15.32 29.31
C ASN A 37 -11.73 -14.79 28.60
N LYS A 38 -11.75 -14.74 27.26
CA LYS A 38 -12.86 -14.22 26.46
C LYS A 38 -13.35 -12.84 26.91
N LEU A 39 -12.41 -11.93 27.17
CA LEU A 39 -12.70 -10.55 27.60
C LEU A 39 -12.97 -9.61 26.40
N SER A 40 -12.97 -8.30 26.63
CA SER A 40 -13.30 -7.29 25.62
C SER A 40 -12.48 -7.39 24.32
N ARG A 41 -13.16 -7.57 23.18
CA ARG A 41 -12.53 -7.53 21.83
C ARG A 41 -11.92 -6.16 21.53
N ARG A 42 -12.58 -5.08 21.98
CA ARG A 42 -12.06 -3.72 21.84
C ARG A 42 -10.71 -3.57 22.55
N GLU A 43 -10.56 -4.18 23.72
CA GLU A 43 -9.29 -4.17 24.43
C GLU A 43 -8.22 -5.00 23.72
N ALA A 44 -8.58 -6.16 23.15
CA ALA A 44 -7.65 -6.96 22.34
C ALA A 44 -7.11 -6.16 21.14
N MET A 45 -7.97 -5.48 20.38
CA MET A 45 -7.56 -4.63 19.26
C MET A 45 -6.71 -3.43 19.72
N ARG A 46 -7.12 -2.76 20.80
CA ARG A 46 -6.38 -1.63 21.35
C ARG A 46 -4.95 -2.04 21.75
N LEU A 47 -4.80 -3.18 22.41
CA LEU A 47 -3.49 -3.72 22.78
C LEU A 47 -2.65 -4.15 21.57
N LEU A 48 -3.29 -4.61 20.50
CA LEU A 48 -2.62 -4.94 19.24
C LEU A 48 -2.08 -3.69 18.55
N ASP A 49 -2.89 -2.63 18.49
CA ASP A 49 -2.48 -1.33 17.95
C ASP A 49 -1.33 -0.74 18.77
N ASP A 50 -1.43 -0.75 20.11
CA ASP A 50 -0.34 -0.33 21.00
C ASP A 50 0.96 -1.11 20.71
N ALA A 51 0.88 -2.44 20.53
CA ALA A 51 2.03 -3.27 20.22
C ALA A 51 2.67 -2.94 18.87
N ARG A 52 1.84 -2.68 17.84
CA ARG A 52 2.29 -2.28 16.50
C ARG A 52 2.95 -0.91 16.51
N THR A 53 2.39 0.06 17.23
CA THR A 53 3.02 1.37 17.41
C THR A 53 4.38 1.24 18.09
N LEU A 54 4.47 0.47 19.18
CA LEU A 54 5.74 0.24 19.88
C LEU A 54 6.78 -0.50 19.00
N LEU A 55 6.34 -1.43 18.15
CA LEU A 55 7.21 -2.10 17.18
C LEU A 55 7.74 -1.09 16.14
N GLY A 56 6.86 -0.22 15.62
CA GLY A 56 7.23 0.88 14.73
C GLY A 56 8.25 1.83 15.35
N ASP A 57 8.03 2.24 16.61
CA ASP A 57 8.97 3.07 17.37
C ASP A 57 10.33 2.38 17.60
N SER A 58 10.33 1.04 17.65
CA SER A 58 11.55 0.26 17.87
C SER A 58 12.41 0.08 16.62
N GLY A 59 11.83 0.23 15.42
CA GLY A 59 12.52 0.07 14.13
C GLY A 59 13.71 1.02 13.96
N PRO A 60 13.50 2.35 14.00
CA PRO A 60 14.59 3.32 13.85
C PRO A 60 15.70 3.17 14.90
N ILE A 61 15.36 2.74 16.13
CA ILE A 61 16.34 2.48 17.18
C ILE A 61 17.17 1.23 16.85
N ASN A 62 16.54 0.20 16.28
CA ASN A 62 17.22 -1.00 15.83
C ASN A 62 18.15 -0.70 14.66
N ASP A 63 17.70 0.05 13.67
CA ASP A 63 18.53 0.47 12.52
C ASP A 63 19.77 1.22 13.02
N ARG A 64 19.59 2.16 13.96
CA ARG A 64 20.71 2.87 14.58
C ARG A 64 21.65 1.96 15.35
N LEU A 65 21.15 0.91 15.99
CA LEU A 65 22.03 -0.09 16.64
C LEU A 65 22.83 -0.87 15.62
N LEU A 66 22.24 -1.28 14.49
CA LEU A 66 22.97 -2.00 13.44
C LEU A 66 24.10 -1.16 12.82
N GLU A 67 23.92 0.17 12.75
CA GLU A 67 24.99 1.07 12.32
C GLU A 67 26.15 1.20 13.33
N LEU A 68 25.87 1.02 14.63
CA LEU A 68 26.83 1.24 15.72
C LEU A 68 27.52 -0.05 16.19
N LEU A 69 26.92 -1.21 15.93
CA LEU A 69 27.41 -2.51 16.36
C LEU A 69 28.37 -3.10 15.34
N GLU A 70 29.28 -3.96 15.82
CA GLU A 70 30.04 -4.85 14.95
C GLU A 70 29.11 -5.88 14.30
N GLU A 71 29.50 -6.42 13.15
CA GLU A 71 28.66 -7.30 12.32
C GLU A 71 28.06 -8.47 13.10
N ALA A 72 28.87 -9.18 13.90
CA ALA A 72 28.39 -10.31 14.71
C ALA A 72 27.41 -9.91 15.82
N GLU A 73 27.61 -8.74 16.45
CA GLU A 73 26.65 -8.22 17.43
C GLU A 73 25.37 -7.71 16.74
N GLY A 74 25.52 -7.11 15.55
CA GLY A 74 24.42 -6.65 14.70
C GLY A 74 23.51 -7.79 14.26
N GLU A 75 24.06 -8.93 13.86
CA GLU A 75 23.28 -10.13 13.52
C GLU A 75 22.42 -10.61 14.69
N GLN A 76 23.01 -10.76 15.88
CA GLN A 76 22.26 -11.17 17.08
C GLN A 76 21.18 -10.15 17.47
N GLN A 77 21.51 -8.88 17.33
CA GLN A 77 20.60 -7.76 17.57
C GLN A 77 19.41 -7.82 16.62
N GLN A 78 19.66 -8.05 15.32
CA GLN A 78 18.64 -8.17 14.29
C GLN A 78 17.77 -9.42 14.47
N GLU A 79 18.37 -10.58 14.75
CA GLU A 79 17.62 -11.79 15.05
C GLU A 79 16.66 -11.56 16.23
N SER A 80 17.16 -10.92 17.29
CA SER A 80 16.35 -10.61 18.44
C SER A 80 15.23 -9.61 18.12
N PHE A 81 15.46 -8.67 17.20
CA PHE A 81 14.44 -7.74 16.69
C PHE A 81 13.31 -8.46 15.98
N LEU A 82 13.68 -9.32 15.03
CA LEU A 82 12.74 -10.10 14.25
C LEU A 82 11.90 -11.04 15.12
N ARG A 83 12.50 -11.61 16.19
CA ARG A 83 11.80 -12.51 17.10
C ARG A 83 10.58 -11.87 17.75
N TYR A 84 10.71 -10.67 18.34
CA TYR A 84 9.54 -10.05 18.97
C TYR A 84 8.58 -9.42 17.96
N GLY A 85 9.04 -9.09 16.74
CA GLY A 85 8.16 -8.80 15.61
C GLY A 85 7.25 -9.99 15.30
N GLY A 86 7.84 -11.18 15.16
CA GLY A 86 7.10 -12.43 14.95
C GLY A 86 6.15 -12.80 16.10
N ASP A 87 6.51 -12.48 17.35
CA ASP A 87 5.61 -12.63 18.51
C ASP A 87 4.36 -11.73 18.38
N VAL A 88 4.52 -10.50 17.87
CA VAL A 88 3.40 -9.58 17.62
C VAL A 88 2.52 -10.11 16.48
N ASP A 89 3.12 -10.61 15.40
CA ASP A 89 2.38 -11.18 14.27
C ASP A 89 1.58 -12.41 14.70
N THR A 90 2.19 -13.31 15.48
CA THR A 90 1.50 -14.48 16.04
C THR A 90 0.28 -14.07 16.86
N VAL A 91 0.43 -13.08 17.75
CA VAL A 91 -0.69 -12.59 18.55
C VAL A 91 -1.72 -11.84 17.69
N ALA A 92 -1.30 -11.20 16.59
CA ALA A 92 -2.23 -10.58 15.65
C ALA A 92 -3.15 -11.62 15.01
N ASP A 93 -2.61 -12.78 14.63
CA ASP A 93 -3.38 -13.91 14.12
C ASP A 93 -4.33 -14.47 15.18
N GLU A 94 -3.87 -14.62 16.43
CA GLU A 94 -4.71 -15.02 17.56
C GLU A 94 -5.88 -14.04 17.78
N VAL A 95 -5.62 -12.72 17.71
CA VAL A 95 -6.64 -11.67 17.82
C VAL A 95 -7.61 -11.72 16.65
N ALA A 96 -7.13 -11.91 15.41
CA ALA A 96 -7.98 -12.01 14.23
C ALA A 96 -8.92 -13.23 14.32
N ALA A 97 -8.40 -14.38 14.76
CA ALA A 97 -9.18 -15.57 15.03
C ALA A 97 -10.20 -15.35 16.17
N TYR A 98 -9.80 -14.67 17.24
CA TYR A 98 -10.67 -14.33 18.36
C TYR A 98 -11.84 -13.42 17.95
N ILE A 99 -11.58 -12.42 17.10
CA ILE A 99 -12.61 -11.50 16.61
C ILE A 99 -13.59 -12.22 15.66
N SER A 100 -13.06 -13.07 14.79
CA SER A 100 -13.83 -13.76 13.74
C SER A 100 -14.63 -14.95 14.27
N GLY A 101 -14.11 -15.68 15.26
CA GLY A 101 -14.71 -16.91 15.78
C GLY A 101 -15.98 -16.73 16.62
N GLN A 102 -16.57 -15.54 16.64
CA GLN A 102 -17.65 -15.18 17.55
C GLN A 102 -18.73 -14.32 16.85
N GLU A 103 -19.11 -14.70 15.62
CA GLU A 103 -20.43 -14.42 15.06
C GLU A 103 -21.48 -15.12 15.94
N GLY A 104 -22.08 -14.40 16.89
CA GLY A 104 -23.23 -14.88 17.66
C GLY A 104 -23.24 -14.62 19.17
N ASP A 105 -22.13 -14.23 19.81
CA ASP A 105 -22.21 -13.73 21.20
C ASP A 105 -22.65 -12.27 21.15
N GLU A 106 -23.97 -12.06 21.25
CA GLU A 106 -24.52 -10.81 21.73
C GLU A 106 -23.78 -10.44 23.01
N ALA A 107 -23.17 -9.25 23.02
CA ALA A 107 -22.53 -8.72 24.21
C ALA A 107 -23.57 -8.74 25.34
N SER A 108 -23.46 -9.70 26.25
CA SER A 108 -24.20 -9.69 27.51
C SER A 108 -23.63 -8.56 28.36
N VAL A 109 -24.06 -7.33 28.03
CA VAL A 109 -23.94 -6.18 28.90
C VAL A 109 -24.88 -6.45 30.07
N PRO A 110 -24.38 -6.56 31.32
CA PRO A 110 -25.25 -6.75 32.47
C PRO A 110 -26.23 -5.57 32.57
N GLY A 111 -27.53 -5.85 32.41
CA GLY A 111 -28.60 -4.84 32.39
C GLY A 111 -29.15 -4.48 31.01
N TRP A 112 -28.73 -5.17 29.94
CA TRP A 112 -29.29 -4.99 28.61
C TRP A 112 -30.56 -5.83 28.43
N ASP A 113 -31.71 -5.16 28.29
CA ASP A 113 -32.96 -5.79 27.87
C ASP A 113 -33.06 -5.72 26.33
N PRO A 114 -33.02 -6.86 25.61
CA PRO A 114 -33.18 -6.89 24.16
C PRO A 114 -34.57 -6.42 23.70
N ALA A 115 -35.55 -6.30 24.60
CA ALA A 115 -36.86 -5.73 24.34
C ALA A 115 -36.94 -4.21 24.60
N ASP A 116 -35.83 -3.56 25.00
CA ASP A 116 -35.81 -2.12 25.18
C ASP A 116 -36.16 -1.39 23.86
N PRO A 117 -37.13 -0.47 23.87
CA PRO A 117 -37.58 0.23 22.67
C PRO A 117 -36.46 1.05 21.98
N GLU A 118 -35.46 1.54 22.71
CA GLU A 118 -34.32 2.24 22.13
C GLU A 118 -33.38 1.29 21.38
N VAL A 119 -33.20 0.07 21.90
CA VAL A 119 -32.41 -0.99 21.27
C VAL A 119 -33.10 -1.48 19.99
N LEU A 120 -34.42 -1.68 20.03
CA LEU A 120 -35.21 -2.02 18.84
C LEU A 120 -35.14 -0.91 17.78
N ALA A 121 -35.24 0.35 18.19
CA ALA A 121 -35.12 1.49 17.28
C ALA A 121 -33.71 1.62 16.68
N ALA A 122 -32.66 1.34 17.44
CA ALA A 122 -31.28 1.32 16.96
C ALA A 122 -31.04 0.17 15.97
N ARG A 123 -31.59 -1.02 16.26
CA ARG A 123 -31.53 -2.19 15.36
C ARG A 123 -32.27 -1.94 14.05
N GLN A 124 -33.45 -1.33 14.12
CA GLN A 124 -34.22 -0.96 12.94
C GLN A 124 -33.44 0.05 12.08
N ARG A 125 -32.86 1.10 12.69
CA ARG A 125 -32.00 2.05 11.98
C ARG A 125 -30.79 1.40 11.32
N ALA A 126 -30.16 0.43 11.98
CA ALA A 126 -29.04 -0.30 11.41
C ALA A 126 -29.46 -1.17 10.21
N GLN A 127 -30.62 -1.83 10.29
CA GLN A 127 -31.18 -2.59 9.17
C GLN A 127 -31.57 -1.70 7.99
N ASP A 128 -32.15 -0.54 8.26
CA ASP A 128 -32.53 0.43 7.23
C ASP A 128 -31.28 1.00 6.54
N ALA A 129 -30.23 1.33 7.30
CA ALA A 129 -28.95 1.74 6.74
C ALA A 129 -28.32 0.65 5.86
N ALA A 130 -28.36 -0.61 6.29
CA ALA A 130 -27.84 -1.73 5.51
C ALA A 130 -28.59 -1.91 4.17
N LYS A 131 -29.92 -1.72 4.16
CA LYS A 131 -30.71 -1.73 2.92
C LYS A 131 -30.30 -0.61 1.97
N VAL A 132 -30.10 0.61 2.48
CA VAL A 132 -29.64 1.76 1.68
C VAL A 132 -28.29 1.47 1.03
N TYR A 133 -27.33 0.90 1.77
CA TYR A 133 -26.04 0.52 1.19
C TYR A 133 -26.16 -0.58 0.15
N GLN A 134 -27.03 -1.56 0.36
CA GLN A 134 -27.25 -2.65 -0.58
C GLN A 134 -27.92 -2.17 -1.88
N GLU A 135 -28.85 -1.22 -1.79
CA GLU A 135 -29.46 -0.57 -2.95
C GLU A 135 -28.42 0.27 -3.71
N ALA A 136 -27.62 1.07 -3.00
CA ALA A 136 -26.54 1.85 -3.62
C ALA A 136 -25.51 0.97 -4.33
N ALA A 137 -25.16 -0.19 -3.77
CA ALA A 137 -24.27 -1.16 -4.40
C ALA A 137 -24.86 -1.72 -5.70
N LYS A 138 -26.15 -2.09 -5.70
CA LYS A 138 -26.85 -2.56 -6.90
C LYS A 138 -26.92 -1.49 -8.00
N THR A 139 -27.14 -0.23 -7.62
CA THR A 139 -27.15 0.89 -8.57
C THR A 139 -25.77 1.12 -9.17
N ALA A 140 -24.70 1.02 -8.38
CA ALA A 140 -23.33 1.14 -8.87
C ALA A 140 -22.97 -0.01 -9.83
N GLU A 141 -23.36 -1.25 -9.52
CA GLU A 141 -23.17 -2.40 -10.41
C GLU A 141 -23.93 -2.24 -11.74
N ALA A 142 -25.16 -1.74 -11.70
CA ALA A 142 -25.94 -1.46 -12.91
C ALA A 142 -25.28 -0.38 -13.78
N ALA A 143 -24.78 0.70 -13.18
CA ALA A 143 -24.06 1.76 -13.89
C ALA A 143 -22.74 1.26 -14.53
N LEU A 144 -22.01 0.37 -13.84
CA LEU A 144 -20.82 -0.27 -14.38
C LEU A 144 -21.16 -1.14 -15.61
N LYS A 145 -22.25 -1.90 -15.54
CA LYS A 145 -22.73 -2.73 -16.65
C LYS A 145 -23.17 -1.90 -17.86
N GLU A 146 -23.83 -0.77 -17.65
CA GLU A 146 -24.17 0.16 -18.74
C GLU A 146 -22.93 0.80 -19.36
N MET A 147 -21.94 1.18 -18.55
CA MET A 147 -20.68 1.72 -19.04
C MET A 147 -19.87 0.68 -19.84
N GLU A 148 -19.90 -0.59 -19.44
CA GLU A 148 -19.27 -1.69 -20.16
C GLU A 148 -20.00 -2.00 -21.47
N ALA A 149 -21.34 -2.00 -21.49
CA ALA A 149 -22.13 -2.13 -22.71
C ALA A 149 -21.88 -0.97 -23.68
N ALA A 150 -21.75 0.27 -23.18
CA ALA A 150 -21.39 1.43 -23.99
C ALA A 150 -19.98 1.27 -24.60
N LYS A 151 -18.99 0.79 -23.83
CA LYS A 151 -17.64 0.48 -24.35
C LYS A 151 -17.67 -0.59 -25.44
N GLN A 152 -18.48 -1.64 -25.29
CA GLN A 152 -18.61 -2.70 -26.29
C GLN A 152 -19.26 -2.16 -27.58
N SER A 153 -20.28 -1.29 -27.46
CA SER A 153 -20.92 -0.66 -28.63
C SER A 153 -19.98 0.24 -29.43
N VAL A 154 -19.01 0.90 -28.76
CA VAL A 154 -17.98 1.71 -29.40
C VAL A 154 -16.94 0.85 -30.12
N GLN A 155 -16.61 -0.34 -29.59
CA GLN A 155 -15.77 -1.31 -30.31
C GLN A 155 -16.47 -1.87 -31.55
N ASP A 156 -17.77 -2.16 -31.47
CA ASP A 156 -18.57 -2.70 -32.58
C ASP A 156 -18.73 -1.69 -33.75
N LEU A 157 -18.67 -0.38 -33.45
CA LEU A 157 -18.62 0.68 -34.47
C LEU A 157 -17.21 0.93 -35.04
N GLY A 158 -16.17 0.40 -34.39
CA GLY A 158 -14.78 0.41 -34.86
C GLY A 158 -14.49 -0.71 -35.86
N GLU A 159 -15.33 -1.76 -35.92
CA GLU A 159 -15.22 -2.83 -36.90
C GLU A 159 -15.90 -2.43 -38.23
N LYS A 160 -15.38 -1.39 -38.87
CA LYS A 160 -15.61 -1.18 -40.31
C LYS A 160 -14.81 -2.24 -41.06
N LYS A 161 -15.48 -3.37 -41.31
CA LYS A 161 -15.54 -4.11 -42.57
C LYS A 161 -14.36 -3.78 -43.51
N ASP A 162 -13.36 -4.65 -43.52
CA ASP A 162 -12.37 -4.75 -44.60
C ASP A 162 -13.13 -5.03 -45.91
N LEU A 163 -13.51 -3.96 -46.61
CA LEU A 163 -13.91 -4.01 -48.00
C LEU A 163 -12.65 -3.73 -48.82
N ASN A 164 -12.00 -4.84 -49.15
CA ASN A 164 -10.89 -5.00 -50.06
C ASN A 164 -11.11 -4.26 -51.41
N GLY A 165 -10.04 -3.72 -52.01
CA GLY A 165 -9.96 -3.48 -53.46
C GLY A 165 -9.41 -2.12 -53.91
N ASP A 166 -8.18 -2.13 -54.42
CA ASP A 166 -7.60 -1.21 -55.42
C ASP A 166 -7.85 0.30 -55.27
N ARG A 167 -6.89 1.01 -54.66
CA ARG A 167 -6.72 2.45 -54.91
C ARG A 167 -5.28 2.95 -54.71
N GLU A 168 -4.29 2.17 -55.13
CA GLU A 168 -2.89 2.62 -55.14
C GLU A 168 -2.47 3.36 -56.43
N ASP A 169 -3.35 3.49 -57.44
CA ASP A 169 -2.96 4.08 -58.75
C ASP A 169 -3.36 5.54 -59.01
N ASP A 170 -4.22 6.17 -58.19
CA ASP A 170 -4.78 7.50 -58.54
C ASP A 170 -3.93 8.71 -58.11
N PHE A 171 -2.94 8.57 -57.22
CA PHE A 171 -2.12 9.71 -56.76
C PHE A 171 -0.76 9.85 -57.45
N ARG A 172 -0.37 8.89 -58.31
CA ARG A 172 0.88 8.98 -59.10
C ARG A 172 0.70 9.68 -60.47
N SER A 173 -0.53 9.98 -60.88
CA SER A 173 -0.79 10.57 -62.21
C SER A 173 -0.75 12.11 -62.25
N ILE A 174 -0.79 12.81 -61.11
CA ILE A 174 -0.88 14.28 -61.06
C ILE A 174 0.51 14.97 -60.95
N ILE A 175 1.56 14.26 -60.50
CA ILE A 175 2.92 14.83 -60.33
C ILE A 175 3.92 14.26 -61.35
N SER A 176 3.45 13.86 -62.54
CA SER A 176 4.32 13.39 -63.64
C SER A 176 3.99 14.04 -64.98
N SER A 177 3.78 15.36 -64.98
CA SER A 177 4.11 16.13 -66.17
C SER A 177 4.68 17.49 -65.79
N THR A 178 5.91 17.72 -66.25
CA THR A 178 6.65 18.99 -66.24
C THR A 178 7.31 19.38 -64.91
N PHE A 179 8.52 18.86 -64.64
CA PHE A 179 9.74 19.63 -64.94
C PHE A 179 10.99 18.80 -64.64
N ASP A 180 11.81 18.68 -65.68
CA ASP A 180 13.04 17.92 -65.80
C ASP A 180 14.20 18.92 -65.67
N ARG A 181 15.12 18.70 -64.72
CA ARG A 181 16.58 18.85 -64.89
C ARG A 181 17.37 18.75 -63.58
N SER A 182 18.01 17.59 -63.44
CA SER A 182 19.45 17.40 -63.12
C SER A 182 20.19 18.46 -62.28
N VAL A 183 20.81 18.02 -61.18
CA VAL A 183 22.28 17.87 -61.06
C VAL A 183 22.58 17.16 -59.73
N ALA A 184 23.35 16.08 -59.83
CA ALA A 184 23.84 15.27 -58.72
C ALA A 184 25.03 15.92 -58.03
N TYR A 185 25.06 15.96 -56.69
CA TYR A 185 26.32 15.87 -55.94
C TYR A 185 26.10 15.46 -54.47
N ARG A 186 26.85 14.45 -54.03
CA ARG A 186 26.98 13.98 -52.63
C ARG A 186 27.73 15.01 -51.79
N PRO A 187 27.41 15.21 -50.50
CA PRO A 187 28.35 15.76 -49.55
C PRO A 187 28.89 14.67 -48.62
N GLU A 188 30.21 14.47 -48.68
CA GLU A 188 30.97 13.73 -47.69
C GLU A 188 31.01 14.49 -46.35
N THR A 189 30.97 13.73 -45.26
CA THR A 189 31.52 14.15 -43.96
C THR A 189 33.01 13.73 -43.91
N PRO A 190 33.85 14.18 -42.96
CA PRO A 190 33.78 15.30 -42.00
C PRO A 190 35.09 16.14 -41.96
N ARG A 191 35.11 17.34 -41.34
CA ARG A 191 36.30 17.82 -40.58
C ARG A 191 35.93 18.73 -39.39
N PRO A 192 36.59 18.57 -38.23
CA PRO A 192 36.43 19.42 -37.06
C PRO A 192 37.22 20.73 -37.17
N LEU A 193 36.74 21.77 -36.51
CA LEU A 193 37.32 23.12 -36.48
C LEU A 193 38.62 23.18 -35.66
N PRO A 194 39.58 24.05 -36.03
CA PRO A 194 40.91 24.11 -35.43
C PRO A 194 40.94 24.84 -34.07
N SER A 195 41.70 24.26 -33.16
CA SER A 195 42.10 24.76 -31.85
C SER A 195 42.92 26.07 -31.93
N LEU A 196 42.43 27.12 -31.28
CA LEU A 196 43.18 28.35 -31.01
C LEU A 196 43.88 28.28 -29.64
N ILE A 197 45.14 27.84 -29.69
CA ILE A 197 46.33 28.47 -29.11
C ILE A 197 46.22 29.04 -27.68
N ARG A 198 46.92 28.36 -26.75
CA ARG A 198 47.51 28.93 -25.52
C ARG A 198 48.63 29.92 -25.87
N PRO A 199 48.93 30.87 -24.97
CA PRO A 199 50.32 31.19 -24.66
C PRO A 199 50.73 30.58 -23.32
N ALA A 200 52.00 30.17 -23.26
CA ALA A 200 52.66 29.58 -22.12
C ALA A 200 53.14 30.63 -21.10
N GLN A 201 53.46 30.10 -19.92
CA GLN A 201 54.00 30.70 -18.70
C GLN A 201 55.09 31.78 -18.83
N GLN A 202 55.08 32.71 -17.86
CA GLN A 202 56.08 32.77 -16.78
C GLN A 202 55.47 33.40 -15.53
#